data_AF-A0A1R1D9L6-F1
#
_entry.id   AF-A0A1R1D9L6-F1
#
_cell.length_a   1.000
_cell.length_b   1.000
_cell.length_c   1.000
_cell.angle_alpha   90.00
_cell.angle_beta   90.00
_cell.angle_gamma   90.00
#
_symmetry.space_group_name_H-M   'P 1'
#
loop_
_entity.id
_entity.type
_entity.pdbx_description
1 polymer ?
#
loop_
_entity_poly.entity_id
_entity_poly.type
_entity_poly.pdbx_seq_one_letter_code
_entity_poly.pdbx_strand_id
1 'polypeptide(L)'
;MRRWLLVSLLVLLVSASIGLPRTSAAIKIFPYTLSIDGKKVEFTRANHPVVLNGTTVAPFRPVFERLGLHVKWKPESKQIIGESSDLTITLTVGSKKAIVNGKLVDMPAAPVIIQGFTFVPLRFISESSGGELQVYGEEGGNNAWLLSAKQVQLNKAIMRNDLAETEKYLQQGADPTVGVGPLGPAIYSFVPYYGDNLEMVAFFLEYDMNVNAREEFNGITLLHNAVLYSRYEIVKYLLEHGADPSIESVSGTPLEIAEKKSFPEDQQNADAIAELLKSYLHEQPES
;
A
#
# COMPACT_ATOMS: atom_id res chain seq x y z
N MET A 1 -0.14 -90.99 -30.84
CA MET A 1 -0.99 -90.73 -32.03
C MET A 1 -1.67 -89.38 -31.86
N ARG A 2 -1.64 -88.54 -32.92
CA ARG A 2 -2.52 -87.37 -33.24
C ARG A 2 -2.51 -86.20 -32.22
N ARG A 3 -1.89 -85.05 -32.56
CA ARG A 3 -2.47 -83.80 -33.17
C ARG A 3 -3.59 -83.24 -32.28
N TRP A 4 -3.61 -81.96 -31.87
CA TRP A 4 -4.03 -80.79 -32.67
C TRP A 4 -3.44 -79.46 -32.13
N LEU A 5 -3.03 -78.61 -33.08
CA LEU A 5 -3.00 -77.14 -33.15
C LEU A 5 -3.25 -76.32 -31.87
N LEU A 6 -2.38 -75.33 -31.58
CA LEU A 6 -2.80 -74.03 -31.03
C LEU A 6 -1.76 -72.93 -31.37
N VAL A 7 -2.13 -72.19 -32.42
CA VAL A 7 -2.01 -70.74 -32.65
C VAL A 7 -0.98 -69.95 -31.85
N SER A 8 -0.03 -69.38 -32.59
CA SER A 8 0.91 -68.34 -32.20
C SER A 8 0.19 -67.05 -31.77
N LEU A 9 0.37 -66.61 -30.53
CA LEU A 9 0.02 -65.26 -30.09
C LEU A 9 1.29 -64.47 -29.80
N LEU A 10 1.56 -63.50 -30.66
CA LEU A 10 2.67 -62.55 -30.57
C LEU A 10 2.35 -61.54 -29.46
N VAL A 11 2.99 -61.63 -28.30
CA VAL A 11 2.90 -60.61 -27.25
C VAL A 11 3.99 -59.57 -27.51
N LEU A 12 3.59 -58.46 -28.14
CA LEU A 12 4.39 -57.23 -28.22
C LEU A 12 4.40 -56.55 -26.85
N LEU A 13 5.51 -56.72 -26.11
CA LEU A 13 5.83 -55.95 -24.91
C LEU A 13 6.15 -54.50 -25.32
N VAL A 14 5.14 -53.63 -25.36
CA VAL A 14 5.35 -52.19 -25.35
C VAL A 14 5.66 -51.80 -23.91
N SER A 15 6.94 -51.61 -23.60
CA SER A 15 7.39 -50.95 -22.38
C SER A 15 7.02 -49.46 -22.47
N ALA A 16 5.78 -49.15 -22.12
CA ALA A 16 5.35 -47.79 -21.85
C ALA A 16 6.12 -47.30 -20.62
N SER A 17 7.25 -46.63 -20.86
CA SER A 17 7.90 -45.79 -19.86
C SER A 17 6.94 -44.64 -19.59
N ILE A 18 6.05 -44.81 -18.60
CA ILE A 18 5.22 -43.72 -18.09
C ILE A 18 6.19 -42.74 -17.42
N GLY A 19 6.73 -41.83 -18.22
CA GLY A 19 7.38 -40.64 -17.71
C GLY A 19 6.32 -39.84 -16.98
N LEU A 20 6.28 -39.96 -15.65
CA LEU A 20 5.54 -39.02 -14.83
C LEU A 20 6.03 -37.61 -15.21
N PRO A 21 5.14 -36.68 -15.57
CA PRO A 21 5.57 -35.31 -15.79
C PRO A 21 6.13 -34.81 -14.46
N ARG A 22 7.46 -34.57 -14.42
CA ARG A 22 8.05 -33.70 -13.40
C ARG A 22 7.52 -32.32 -13.71
N THR A 23 6.41 -31.95 -13.08
CA THR A 23 6.03 -30.55 -12.97
C THR A 23 7.10 -29.88 -12.13
N SER A 24 8.14 -29.37 -12.79
CA SER A 24 8.92 -28.27 -12.22
C SER A 24 7.88 -27.22 -11.89
N ALA A 25 7.65 -26.95 -10.60
CA ALA A 25 6.85 -25.80 -10.19
C ALA A 25 7.42 -24.60 -10.93
N ALA A 26 6.69 -24.09 -11.92
CA ALA A 26 7.17 -23.01 -12.75
C ALA A 26 7.36 -21.81 -11.82
N ILE A 27 8.58 -21.29 -11.75
CA ILE A 27 8.84 -20.00 -11.11
C ILE A 27 8.11 -18.98 -11.99
N LYS A 28 6.88 -18.62 -11.60
CA LYS A 28 6.08 -17.61 -12.28
C LYS A 28 6.76 -16.26 -12.02
N ILE A 29 7.40 -15.71 -13.05
CA ILE A 29 7.93 -14.35 -13.04
C ILE A 29 6.70 -13.42 -13.12
N PHE A 30 6.33 -12.83 -11.99
CA PHE A 30 5.27 -11.84 -11.80
C PHE A 30 5.63 -10.50 -12.49
N PRO A 31 4.70 -9.54 -12.52
CA PRO A 31 4.97 -8.11 -12.46
C PRO A 31 4.54 -7.53 -11.10
N TYR A 32 5.25 -6.56 -10.53
CA TYR A 32 6.10 -6.93 -9.39
C TYR A 32 6.41 -5.83 -8.35
N THR A 33 5.65 -4.74 -8.25
CA THR A 33 6.10 -3.63 -7.41
C THR A 33 5.83 -3.90 -5.92
N LEU A 34 6.83 -3.63 -5.07
CA LEU A 34 6.63 -3.46 -3.64
C LEU A 34 6.75 -1.97 -3.35
N SER A 35 5.77 -1.41 -2.67
CA SER A 35 5.89 -0.09 -2.06
C SER A 35 5.78 -0.22 -0.55
N ILE A 36 6.60 0.56 0.16
CA ILE A 36 6.58 0.67 1.61
C ILE A 36 6.40 2.16 1.93
N ASP A 37 5.32 2.51 2.62
CA ASP A 37 4.96 3.90 2.95
C ASP A 37 4.96 4.80 1.70
N GLY A 38 4.25 4.36 0.65
CA GLY A 38 4.14 5.07 -0.64
C GLY A 38 5.40 5.03 -1.52
N LYS A 39 6.56 4.63 -0.99
CA LYS A 39 7.83 4.60 -1.74
C LYS A 39 8.06 3.23 -2.37
N LYS A 40 8.24 3.21 -3.69
CA LYS A 40 8.61 1.99 -4.42
C LYS A 40 9.97 1.47 -3.96
N VAL A 41 10.06 0.15 -3.84
CA VAL A 41 11.28 -0.57 -3.54
C VAL A 41 11.88 -1.07 -4.84
N GLU A 42 13.07 -0.59 -5.16
CA GLU A 42 13.81 -1.02 -6.34
C GLU A 42 14.46 -2.38 -6.13
N PHE A 43 14.30 -3.26 -7.12
CA PHE A 43 14.91 -4.59 -7.14
C PHE A 43 15.63 -4.82 -8.47
N THR A 44 16.69 -5.63 -8.39
CA THR A 44 17.27 -6.28 -9.57
C THR A 44 16.47 -7.52 -9.92
N ARG A 45 16.72 -8.08 -11.11
CA ARG A 45 16.12 -9.37 -11.52
C ARG A 45 16.42 -10.51 -10.54
N ALA A 46 17.57 -10.49 -9.87
CA ALA A 46 18.03 -11.59 -9.02
C ALA A 46 17.47 -11.56 -7.60
N ASN A 47 17.01 -10.40 -7.13
CA ASN A 47 16.44 -10.21 -5.80
C ASN A 47 15.00 -9.71 -5.86
N HIS A 48 14.31 -9.98 -6.96
CA HIS A 48 12.92 -9.60 -7.09
C HIS A 48 12.03 -10.43 -6.14
N PRO A 49 11.09 -9.84 -5.36
CA PRO A 49 10.06 -10.58 -4.65
C PRO A 49 9.40 -11.68 -5.50
N VAL A 50 9.00 -12.80 -4.91
CA VAL A 50 8.37 -13.93 -5.61
C VAL A 50 7.25 -14.54 -4.78
N VAL A 51 6.32 -15.27 -5.42
CA VAL A 51 5.29 -16.04 -4.70
C VAL A 51 5.71 -17.52 -4.65
N LEU A 52 5.86 -18.06 -3.45
CA LEU A 52 6.17 -19.47 -3.20
C LEU A 52 4.99 -20.14 -2.51
N ASN A 53 4.36 -21.12 -3.19
CA ASN A 53 3.21 -21.85 -2.66
C ASN A 53 2.12 -20.92 -2.08
N GLY A 54 1.78 -19.86 -2.81
CA GLY A 54 0.79 -18.85 -2.39
C GLY A 54 1.30 -17.82 -1.37
N THR A 55 2.56 -17.88 -0.94
CA THR A 55 3.15 -16.89 -0.02
C THR A 55 4.07 -15.93 -0.77
N THR A 56 3.78 -14.64 -0.71
CA THR A 56 4.70 -13.60 -1.19
C THR A 56 5.92 -13.52 -0.28
N VAL A 57 7.10 -13.71 -0.86
CA VAL A 57 8.39 -13.57 -0.18
C VAL A 57 9.21 -12.46 -0.84
N ALA A 58 9.93 -11.68 -0.03
CA ALA A 58 10.75 -10.56 -0.50
C ALA A 58 12.14 -10.59 0.17
N PRO A 59 13.16 -9.95 -0.42
CA PRO A 59 14.47 -9.85 0.22
C PRO A 59 14.35 -9.17 1.59
N PHE A 60 14.92 -9.79 2.62
CA PHE A 60 14.72 -9.33 4.00
C PHE A 60 15.22 -7.91 4.25
N ARG A 61 16.43 -7.59 3.79
CA ARG A 61 17.14 -6.35 4.11
C ARG A 61 16.34 -5.09 3.73
N PRO A 62 15.93 -4.88 2.46
CA PRO A 62 15.20 -3.67 2.07
C PRO A 62 13.83 -3.54 2.75
N VAL A 63 13.21 -4.66 3.14
CA VAL A 63 11.92 -4.66 3.85
C VAL A 63 12.13 -4.21 5.30
N PHE A 64 13.05 -4.87 6.01
CA PHE A 64 13.32 -4.59 7.41
C PHE A 64 13.86 -3.17 7.62
N GLU A 65 14.81 -2.73 6.80
CA GLU A 65 15.40 -1.40 6.93
C GLU A 65 14.37 -0.29 6.69
N ARG A 66 13.47 -0.46 5.71
CA ARG A 66 12.37 0.50 5.47
C ARG A 66 11.30 0.48 6.56
N LEU A 67 11.13 -0.65 7.25
CA LEU A 67 10.30 -0.74 8.47
C LEU A 67 10.99 -0.14 9.71
N GLY A 68 12.19 0.44 9.56
CA GLY A 68 12.94 1.05 10.65
C GLY A 68 13.73 0.07 11.51
N LEU A 69 13.85 -1.19 11.09
CA LEU A 69 14.57 -2.23 11.83
C LEU A 69 16.06 -2.24 11.49
N HIS A 70 16.89 -2.35 12.51
CA HIS A 70 18.32 -2.63 12.37
C HIS A 70 18.52 -4.13 12.14
N VAL A 71 19.24 -4.47 11.09
CA VAL A 71 19.29 -5.85 10.58
C VAL A 71 20.66 -6.48 10.77
N LYS A 72 20.68 -7.69 11.34
CA LYS A 72 21.86 -8.55 11.47
C LYS A 72 21.61 -9.87 10.76
N TRP A 73 22.55 -10.28 9.90
CA TRP A 73 22.59 -11.62 9.29
C TRP A 73 23.69 -12.44 9.97
N LYS A 74 23.34 -13.59 10.54
CA LYS A 74 24.26 -14.54 11.17
C LYS A 74 24.39 -15.79 10.28
N PRO A 75 25.45 -15.92 9.48
CA PRO A 75 25.56 -16.99 8.49
C PRO A 75 25.71 -18.38 9.13
N GLU A 76 26.35 -18.50 10.29
CA GLU A 76 26.62 -19.78 10.96
C GLU A 76 25.32 -20.44 11.43
N SER A 77 24.42 -19.65 12.02
CA SER A 77 23.10 -20.10 12.45
C SER A 77 22.01 -19.92 11.38
N LYS A 78 22.36 -19.33 10.23
CA LYS A 78 21.42 -18.92 9.16
C LYS A 78 20.26 -18.07 9.69
N GLN A 79 20.58 -17.14 10.59
CA GLN A 79 19.60 -16.30 11.26
C GLN A 79 19.56 -14.87 10.72
N ILE A 80 18.34 -14.36 10.58
CA ILE A 80 18.05 -12.95 10.31
C ILE A 80 17.50 -12.38 11.61
N ILE A 81 18.07 -11.29 12.09
CA ILE A 81 17.62 -10.60 13.29
C ILE A 81 17.33 -9.16 12.91
N GLY A 82 16.08 -8.73 13.09
CA GLY A 82 15.64 -7.34 12.96
C GLY A 82 15.27 -6.77 14.32
N GLU A 83 15.81 -5.61 14.67
CA GLU A 83 15.65 -4.99 15.99
C GLU A 83 15.28 -3.50 15.85
N SER A 84 14.33 -3.02 16.65
CA SER A 84 14.09 -1.62 17.00
C SER A 84 14.10 -1.48 18.53
N SER A 85 13.72 -0.32 19.07
CA SER A 85 13.58 -0.10 20.51
C SER A 85 12.50 -0.98 21.17
N ASP A 86 11.49 -1.40 20.42
CA ASP A 86 10.26 -2.05 20.89
C ASP A 86 9.98 -3.41 20.21
N LEU A 87 10.76 -3.76 19.19
CA LEU A 87 10.57 -4.98 18.41
C LEU A 87 11.88 -5.74 18.21
N THR A 88 11.82 -7.06 18.36
CA THR A 88 12.86 -7.99 17.91
C THR A 88 12.20 -9.13 17.14
N ILE A 89 12.60 -9.32 15.89
CA ILE A 89 12.19 -10.45 15.04
C ILE A 89 13.44 -11.27 14.71
N THR A 90 13.47 -12.53 15.14
CA THR A 90 14.49 -13.51 14.76
C THR A 90 13.88 -14.59 13.87
N LEU A 91 14.45 -14.77 12.70
CA LEU A 91 14.07 -15.79 11.72
C LEU A 91 15.25 -16.73 11.47
N THR A 92 14.96 -17.98 11.15
CA THR A 92 15.98 -18.97 10.77
C THR A 92 15.63 -19.56 9.41
N VAL A 93 16.57 -19.54 8.46
CA VAL A 93 16.35 -20.09 7.10
C VAL A 93 15.97 -21.57 7.19
N GLY A 94 14.91 -21.95 6.48
CA GLY A 94 14.37 -23.31 6.47
C GLY A 94 13.42 -23.65 7.63
N SER A 95 13.26 -22.77 8.62
CA SER A 95 12.30 -22.95 9.71
C SER A 95 11.03 -22.12 9.50
N LYS A 96 9.86 -22.74 9.75
CA LYS A 96 8.58 -22.04 9.82
C LYS A 96 8.31 -21.40 11.19
N LYS A 97 9.24 -21.53 12.14
CA LYS A 97 9.14 -20.90 13.46
C LYS A 97 10.03 -19.65 13.50
N ALA A 98 9.44 -18.54 13.90
CA ALA A 98 10.11 -17.28 14.20
C ALA A 98 10.08 -16.99 15.71
N ILE A 99 10.94 -16.10 16.18
CA ILE A 99 10.88 -15.55 17.54
C ILE A 99 10.58 -14.06 17.41
N VAL A 100 9.44 -13.61 17.93
CA VAL A 100 9.02 -12.20 17.94
C VAL A 100 8.90 -11.76 19.39
N ASN A 101 9.69 -10.78 19.82
CA ASN A 101 9.77 -10.30 21.21
C ASN A 101 9.91 -11.44 22.23
N GLY A 102 10.80 -12.40 21.92
CA GLY A 102 11.06 -13.57 22.77
C GLY A 102 10.02 -14.70 22.68
N LYS A 103 8.89 -14.50 21.99
CA LYS A 103 7.84 -15.49 21.83
C LYS A 103 7.98 -16.26 20.52
N LEU A 104 7.80 -17.58 20.56
CA LEU A 104 7.78 -18.42 19.37
C LEU A 104 6.48 -18.23 18.58
N VAL A 105 6.57 -17.94 17.28
CA VAL A 105 5.44 -17.67 16.38
C VAL A 105 5.56 -18.51 15.10
N ASP A 106 4.45 -19.06 14.63
CA ASP A 106 4.38 -19.79 13.37
C ASP A 106 4.31 -18.86 12.15
N MET A 107 4.99 -19.25 11.07
CA MET A 107 4.98 -18.56 9.79
C MET A 107 4.36 -19.45 8.69
N PRO A 108 3.68 -18.85 7.69
CA PRO A 108 3.11 -19.61 6.58
C PRO A 108 4.18 -20.29 5.71
N ALA A 109 5.32 -19.62 5.53
CA ALA A 109 6.49 -20.14 4.82
C ALA A 109 7.77 -19.89 5.63
N ALA A 110 8.78 -20.72 5.43
CA ALA A 110 10.10 -20.50 6.01
C ALA A 110 10.87 -19.46 5.17
N PRO A 111 11.81 -18.69 5.77
CA PRO A 111 12.78 -17.95 4.99
C PRO A 111 13.61 -18.89 4.12
N VAL A 112 13.90 -18.48 2.89
CA VAL A 112 14.60 -19.30 1.88
C VAL A 112 15.72 -18.52 1.22
N ILE A 113 16.72 -19.24 0.69
CA ILE A 113 17.79 -18.65 -0.11
C ILE A 113 17.52 -18.96 -1.58
N ILE A 114 17.40 -17.91 -2.40
CA ILE A 114 17.18 -18.01 -3.85
C ILE A 114 18.25 -17.15 -4.52
N GLN A 115 19.06 -17.75 -5.40
CA GLN A 115 20.12 -17.04 -6.12
C GLN A 115 21.06 -16.22 -5.21
N GLY A 116 21.35 -16.72 -4.00
CA GLY A 116 22.21 -16.05 -3.03
C GLY A 116 21.54 -14.98 -2.17
N PHE A 117 20.27 -14.63 -2.45
CA PHE A 117 19.50 -13.70 -1.63
C PHE A 117 18.60 -14.44 -0.65
N THR A 118 18.49 -13.91 0.56
CA THR A 118 17.58 -14.46 1.57
C THR A 118 16.23 -13.77 1.48
N PHE A 119 15.18 -14.56 1.28
CA PHE A 119 13.80 -14.12 1.16
C PHE A 119 13.01 -14.49 2.40
N VAL A 120 12.11 -13.60 2.81
CA VAL A 120 11.27 -13.74 4.01
C VAL A 120 9.79 -13.56 3.65
N PRO A 121 8.84 -14.22 4.36
CA PRO A 121 7.41 -14.05 4.11
C PRO A 121 6.97 -12.62 4.40
N LEU A 122 6.64 -11.85 3.36
CA LEU A 122 6.44 -10.40 3.47
C LEU A 122 5.30 -10.03 4.44
N ARG A 123 4.17 -10.75 4.34
CA ARG A 123 3.00 -10.54 5.21
C ARG A 123 3.35 -10.72 6.68
N PHE A 124 4.07 -11.79 7.02
CA PHE A 124 4.46 -12.09 8.39
C PHE A 124 5.33 -10.97 8.98
N ILE A 125 6.29 -10.45 8.20
CA ILE A 125 7.16 -9.35 8.64
C ILE A 125 6.37 -8.05 8.82
N SER A 126 5.49 -7.74 7.87
CA SER A 126 4.60 -6.59 7.97
C SER A 126 3.79 -6.63 9.26
N GLU A 127 3.03 -7.70 9.49
CA GLU A 127 2.12 -7.80 10.64
C GLU A 127 2.88 -7.92 11.97
N SER A 128 4.00 -8.65 12.01
CA SER A 128 4.83 -8.76 13.22
C SER A 128 5.48 -7.44 13.62
N SER A 129 5.64 -6.51 12.68
CA SER A 129 6.14 -5.16 12.95
C SER A 129 5.03 -4.14 13.24
N GLY A 130 3.77 -4.57 13.29
CA GLY A 130 2.61 -3.69 13.47
C GLY A 130 2.17 -2.96 12.19
N GLY A 131 2.80 -3.27 11.05
CA GLY A 131 2.43 -2.77 9.74
C GLY A 131 1.31 -3.58 9.09
N GLU A 132 0.84 -3.10 7.94
CA GLU A 132 -0.25 -3.72 7.17
C GLU A 132 0.20 -4.00 5.73
N LEU A 133 -0.12 -5.18 5.19
CA LEU A 133 0.18 -5.57 3.82
C LEU A 133 -1.10 -5.83 3.03
N GLN A 134 -1.29 -5.06 1.97
CA GLN A 134 -2.31 -5.28 0.95
C GLN A 134 -1.66 -5.72 -0.36
N VAL A 135 -2.28 -6.67 -1.03
CA VAL A 135 -1.82 -7.19 -2.33
C VAL A 135 -2.98 -7.06 -3.30
N TYR A 136 -2.74 -6.38 -4.42
CA TYR A 136 -3.77 -6.06 -5.42
C TYR A 136 -3.56 -6.90 -6.69
N GLY A 137 -4.66 -7.42 -7.25
CA GLY A 137 -4.78 -8.03 -8.60
C GLY A 137 -5.03 -9.56 -8.63
N GLU A 138 -5.28 -10.11 -9.83
CA GLU A 138 -5.76 -11.50 -10.03
C GLU A 138 -4.68 -12.57 -9.78
N GLU A 139 -5.08 -13.74 -9.26
CA GLU A 139 -4.19 -14.87 -8.94
C GLU A 139 -2.92 -14.48 -8.15
N GLY A 140 -3.01 -13.45 -7.32
CA GLY A 140 -1.93 -12.91 -6.50
C GLY A 140 -1.15 -11.77 -7.16
N GLY A 141 -1.37 -11.47 -8.44
CA GLY A 141 -0.58 -10.53 -9.23
C GLY A 141 -1.07 -9.10 -9.22
N ASN A 142 -0.32 -8.16 -8.62
CA ASN A 142 0.54 -7.23 -9.38
C ASN A 142 1.08 -6.02 -8.60
N ASN A 143 0.66 -5.74 -7.36
CA ASN A 143 1.32 -4.75 -6.49
C ASN A 143 1.21 -5.15 -5.01
N ALA A 144 2.34 -5.19 -4.31
CA ALA A 144 2.39 -5.28 -2.85
C ALA A 144 2.52 -3.87 -2.27
N TRP A 145 1.54 -3.48 -1.47
CA TRP A 145 1.51 -2.19 -0.79
C TRP A 145 1.57 -2.43 0.71
N LEU A 146 2.68 -2.03 1.30
CA LEU A 146 2.97 -2.22 2.71
C LEU A 146 2.98 -0.85 3.39
N LEU A 147 2.33 -0.79 4.55
CA LEU A 147 2.45 0.32 5.49
C LEU A 147 3.25 -0.12 6.71
N SER A 148 4.19 0.72 7.15
CA SER A 148 4.83 0.58 8.46
C SER A 148 3.84 0.85 9.58
N ALA A 149 4.16 0.42 10.81
CA ALA A 149 3.30 0.66 11.96
C ALA A 149 2.98 2.14 12.16
N LYS A 150 3.97 3.03 12.05
CA LYS A 150 3.76 4.47 12.20
C LYS A 150 2.81 5.04 11.13
N GLN A 151 2.89 4.57 9.89
CA GLN A 151 1.99 5.02 8.83
C GLN A 151 0.56 4.51 9.06
N VAL A 152 0.42 3.27 9.52
CA VAL A 152 -0.89 2.71 9.93
C VAL A 152 -1.52 3.55 11.04
N GLN A 153 -0.73 3.96 12.05
CA GLN A 153 -1.26 4.77 13.14
C GLN A 153 -1.57 6.21 12.71
N LEU A 154 -0.73 6.84 11.87
CA LEU A 154 -1.04 8.14 11.26
C LEU A 154 -2.38 8.09 10.53
N ASN A 155 -2.59 7.09 9.68
CA ASN A 155 -3.82 6.96 8.93
C ASN A 155 -5.05 6.86 9.85
N LYS A 156 -4.93 6.09 10.95
CA LYS A 156 -6.00 5.95 11.95
C LYS A 156 -6.25 7.26 12.73
N ALA A 157 -5.21 8.02 13.05
CA ALA A 157 -5.33 9.30 13.75
C ALA A 157 -6.09 10.33 12.88
N ILE A 158 -5.72 10.44 11.60
CA ILE A 158 -6.38 11.35 10.64
C ILE A 158 -7.87 11.00 10.49
N MET A 159 -8.20 9.72 10.29
CA MET A 159 -9.60 9.28 10.15
C MET A 159 -10.45 9.51 11.41
N ARG A 160 -9.82 9.65 12.58
CA ARG A 160 -10.50 9.93 13.86
C ARG A 160 -10.50 11.42 14.21
N ASN A 161 -9.93 12.26 13.36
CA ASN A 161 -9.65 13.67 13.64
C ASN A 161 -8.87 13.87 14.95
N ASP A 162 -7.91 12.98 15.24
CA ASP A 162 -7.06 13.07 16.43
C ASP A 162 -5.78 13.83 16.08
N LEU A 163 -5.78 15.15 16.34
CA LEU A 163 -4.67 16.03 16.02
C LEU A 163 -3.38 15.66 16.75
N ALA A 164 -3.48 15.32 18.04
CA ALA A 164 -2.32 15.02 18.88
C ALA A 164 -1.60 13.73 18.44
N GLU A 165 -2.36 12.66 18.15
CA GLU A 165 -1.75 11.45 17.57
C GLU A 165 -1.26 11.70 16.14
N THR A 166 -1.94 12.54 15.35
CA THR A 166 -1.50 12.89 14.00
C THR A 166 -0.13 13.56 14.05
N GLU A 167 0.02 14.64 14.84
CA GLU A 167 1.29 15.34 15.05
C GLU A 167 2.39 14.38 15.51
N LYS A 168 2.10 13.54 16.51
CA LYS A 168 3.04 12.56 17.04
C LYS A 168 3.60 11.64 15.95
N TYR A 169 2.79 11.12 15.02
CA TYR A 169 3.30 10.24 13.96
C TYR A 169 3.96 11.01 12.81
N LEU A 170 3.55 12.24 12.53
CA LEU A 170 4.29 13.13 11.61
C LEU A 170 5.71 13.40 12.12
N GLN A 171 5.87 13.67 13.42
CA GLN A 171 7.18 13.85 14.06
C GLN A 171 8.05 12.58 14.00
N GLN A 172 7.44 11.39 13.92
CA GLN A 172 8.13 10.10 13.68
C GLN A 172 8.41 9.84 12.19
N GLY A 173 8.11 10.80 11.32
CA GLY A 173 8.31 10.74 9.88
C GLY A 173 7.36 9.80 9.17
N ALA A 174 6.13 9.63 9.65
CA ALA A 174 5.02 9.15 8.81
C ALA A 174 4.57 10.31 7.89
N ASP A 175 4.01 9.96 6.74
CA ASP A 175 3.76 10.90 5.65
C ASP A 175 2.25 10.94 5.32
N PRO A 176 1.57 12.08 5.51
CA PRO A 176 0.12 12.19 5.31
C PRO A 176 -0.25 12.18 3.82
N THR A 177 0.74 12.30 2.92
CA THR A 177 0.56 12.23 1.47
C THR A 177 0.50 10.79 0.95
N VAL A 178 0.81 9.79 1.79
CA VAL A 178 0.69 8.38 1.44
C VAL A 178 -0.78 8.02 1.22
N GLY A 179 -1.05 7.43 0.05
CA GLY A 179 -2.40 7.04 -0.37
C GLY A 179 -3.02 5.91 0.44
N VAL A 180 -4.35 5.77 0.41
CA VAL A 180 -5.08 4.59 0.96
C VAL A 180 -5.05 3.40 0.00
N GLY A 181 -3.84 2.94 -0.29
CA GLY A 181 -3.54 1.95 -1.32
C GLY A 181 -2.50 2.49 -2.32
N PRO A 182 -1.98 1.65 -3.22
CA PRO A 182 -0.85 1.99 -4.08
C PRO A 182 -1.17 3.09 -5.11
N LEU A 183 -2.45 3.29 -5.43
CA LEU A 183 -2.95 4.35 -6.32
C LEU A 183 -4.15 5.06 -5.69
N GLY A 184 -4.33 4.92 -4.37
CA GLY A 184 -5.43 5.53 -3.65
C GLY A 184 -5.18 7.03 -3.38
N PRO A 185 -6.24 7.82 -3.15
CA PRO A 185 -6.13 9.18 -2.66
C PRO A 185 -5.26 9.26 -1.41
N ALA A 186 -4.48 10.34 -1.28
CA ALA A 186 -3.67 10.62 -0.10
C ALA A 186 -4.54 10.67 1.16
N ILE A 187 -4.08 10.12 2.28
CA ILE A 187 -4.95 10.00 3.47
C ILE A 187 -5.47 11.36 3.99
N TYR A 188 -4.66 12.42 3.89
CA TYR A 188 -5.08 13.77 4.30
C TYR A 188 -6.24 14.32 3.44
N SER A 189 -6.39 13.88 2.20
CA SER A 189 -7.41 14.43 1.30
C SER A 189 -8.83 14.04 1.72
N PHE A 190 -8.97 13.02 2.57
CA PHE A 190 -10.24 12.63 3.17
C PHE A 190 -10.64 13.47 4.38
N VAL A 191 -9.79 14.38 4.88
CA VAL A 191 -10.14 15.21 6.05
C VAL A 191 -11.49 15.95 5.88
N PRO A 192 -11.79 16.58 4.73
CA PRO A 192 -13.08 17.25 4.53
C PRO A 192 -14.29 16.31 4.47
N TYR A 193 -14.07 15.00 4.26
CA TYR A 193 -15.14 14.02 4.29
C TYR A 193 -15.69 13.83 5.72
N TYR A 194 -14.81 13.75 6.71
CA TYR A 194 -15.14 13.34 8.08
C TYR A 194 -15.63 14.49 8.98
N GLY A 195 -16.77 15.13 8.67
CA GLY A 195 -17.35 16.17 9.55
C GLY A 195 -16.58 17.50 9.55
N ASP A 196 -16.62 18.23 10.66
CA ASP A 196 -15.98 19.54 10.82
C ASP A 196 -14.53 19.38 11.33
N ASN A 197 -13.61 19.16 10.39
CA ASN A 197 -12.19 18.94 10.67
C ASN A 197 -11.32 20.11 10.21
N LEU A 198 -11.83 21.34 10.32
CA LEU A 198 -11.08 22.53 9.93
C LEU A 198 -9.72 22.61 10.65
N GLU A 199 -9.66 22.27 11.94
CA GLU A 199 -8.41 22.29 12.72
C GLU A 199 -7.33 21.35 12.13
N MET A 200 -7.71 20.15 11.68
CA MET A 200 -6.80 19.22 11.02
C MET A 200 -6.33 19.75 9.66
N VAL A 201 -7.21 20.40 8.89
CA VAL A 201 -6.83 21.05 7.62
C VAL A 201 -5.84 22.18 7.88
N ALA A 202 -6.12 23.04 8.86
CA ALA A 202 -5.26 24.14 9.26
C ALA A 202 -3.87 23.63 9.65
N PHE A 203 -3.82 22.62 10.51
CA PHE A 203 -2.58 21.97 10.93
C PHE A 203 -1.76 21.43 9.76
N PHE A 204 -2.40 20.79 8.78
CA PHE A 204 -1.67 20.29 7.61
C PHE A 204 -1.07 21.41 6.76
N LEU A 205 -1.75 22.55 6.60
CA LEU A 205 -1.18 23.70 5.89
C LEU A 205 -0.03 24.36 6.68
N GLU A 206 -0.12 24.41 8.00
CA GLU A 206 0.98 24.85 8.88
C GLU A 206 2.19 23.92 8.78
N TYR A 207 1.99 22.66 8.41
CA TYR A 207 3.03 21.66 8.17
C TYR A 207 3.63 21.73 6.75
N ASP A 208 3.56 22.90 6.10
CA ASP A 208 4.07 23.19 4.74
C ASP A 208 3.50 22.26 3.65
N MET A 209 2.32 21.66 3.86
CA MET A 209 1.67 20.87 2.83
C MET A 209 1.20 21.77 1.70
N ASN A 210 1.46 21.36 0.46
CA ASN A 210 1.01 22.10 -0.72
C ASN A 210 -0.52 22.07 -0.81
N VAL A 211 -1.15 23.22 -0.53
CA VAL A 211 -2.61 23.43 -0.61
C VAL A 211 -3.20 23.08 -1.99
N ASN A 212 -2.38 23.18 -3.04
CA ASN A 212 -2.73 22.90 -4.44
C ASN A 212 -2.21 21.55 -4.93
N ALA A 213 -1.82 20.64 -4.02
CA ALA A 213 -1.42 19.29 -4.39
C ALA A 213 -2.56 18.57 -5.10
N ARG A 214 -2.23 17.97 -6.26
CA ARG A 214 -3.16 17.23 -7.10
C ARG A 214 -2.94 15.73 -6.90
N GLU A 215 -4.02 15.00 -6.64
CA GLU A 215 -3.98 13.54 -6.60
C GLU A 215 -3.60 12.96 -7.97
N GLU A 216 -2.77 11.91 -7.95
CA GLU A 216 -2.26 11.28 -9.19
C GLU A 216 -3.37 10.70 -10.06
N PHE A 217 -4.43 10.15 -9.45
CA PHE A 217 -5.46 9.40 -10.17
C PHE A 217 -6.48 10.26 -10.92
N ASN A 218 -6.91 11.38 -10.34
CA ASN A 218 -8.05 12.18 -10.83
C ASN A 218 -7.79 13.69 -10.79
N GLY A 219 -6.62 14.13 -10.32
CA GLY A 219 -6.26 15.55 -10.20
C GLY A 219 -7.01 16.31 -9.10
N ILE A 220 -7.75 15.64 -8.22
CA ILE A 220 -8.47 16.26 -7.09
C ILE A 220 -7.48 16.96 -6.16
N THR A 221 -7.86 18.13 -5.68
CA THR A 221 -7.17 18.87 -4.61
C THR A 221 -8.00 18.86 -3.33
N LEU A 222 -7.43 19.31 -2.22
CA LEU A 222 -8.17 19.43 -0.96
C LEU A 222 -9.39 20.36 -1.08
N LEU A 223 -9.30 21.41 -1.91
CA LEU A 223 -10.41 22.31 -2.22
C LEU A 223 -11.55 21.59 -2.94
N HIS A 224 -11.26 20.70 -3.91
CA HIS A 224 -12.28 19.90 -4.57
C HIS A 224 -13.07 19.04 -3.57
N ASN A 225 -12.39 18.38 -2.63
CA ASN A 225 -13.06 17.57 -1.60
C ASN A 225 -13.88 18.44 -0.64
N ALA A 226 -13.35 19.59 -0.20
CA ALA A 226 -14.08 20.51 0.66
C ALA A 226 -15.39 21.00 0.01
N VAL A 227 -15.35 21.31 -1.28
CA VAL A 227 -16.55 21.68 -2.06
C VAL A 227 -17.48 20.48 -2.23
N LEU A 228 -16.96 19.31 -2.61
CA LEU A 228 -17.74 18.10 -2.83
C LEU A 228 -18.57 17.72 -1.60
N TYR A 229 -18.05 17.97 -0.39
CA TYR A 229 -18.71 17.66 0.88
C TYR A 229 -19.34 18.88 1.56
N SER A 230 -19.56 19.98 0.81
CA SER A 230 -20.25 21.20 1.27
C SER A 230 -19.66 21.80 2.55
N ARG A 231 -18.33 21.75 2.71
CA ARG A 231 -17.60 22.23 3.89
C ARG A 231 -17.25 23.70 3.74
N TYR A 232 -18.23 24.60 3.88
CA TYR A 232 -18.06 26.04 3.65
C TYR A 232 -16.85 26.65 4.38
N GLU A 233 -16.69 26.39 5.68
CA GLU A 233 -15.58 26.93 6.46
C GLU A 233 -14.21 26.40 6.01
N ILE A 234 -14.12 25.13 5.61
CA ILE A 234 -12.89 24.57 5.04
C ILE A 234 -12.60 25.18 3.67
N VAL A 235 -13.61 25.33 2.81
CA VAL A 235 -13.47 25.98 1.50
C VAL A 235 -12.91 27.40 1.67
N LYS A 236 -13.53 28.18 2.56
CA LYS A 236 -13.10 29.55 2.86
C LYS A 236 -11.67 29.58 3.37
N TYR A 237 -11.34 28.75 4.36
CA TYR A 237 -9.99 28.67 4.90
C TYR A 237 -8.94 28.32 3.83
N LEU A 238 -9.23 27.33 2.98
CA LEU A 238 -8.31 26.91 1.90
C LEU A 238 -8.06 28.06 0.91
N LEU A 239 -9.11 28.79 0.51
CA LEU A 239 -8.99 29.93 -0.41
C LEU A 239 -8.17 31.08 0.21
N GLU A 240 -8.42 31.40 1.49
CA GLU A 240 -7.63 32.40 2.24
C GLU A 240 -6.14 32.02 2.34
N HIS A 241 -5.83 30.73 2.24
CA HIS A 241 -4.47 30.19 2.27
C HIS A 241 -3.92 29.82 0.88
N GLY A 242 -4.48 30.39 -0.19
CA GLY A 242 -3.91 30.31 -1.53
C GLY A 242 -4.29 29.04 -2.32
N ALA A 243 -5.36 28.34 -1.92
CA ALA A 243 -5.94 27.32 -2.78
C ALA A 243 -6.42 27.94 -4.09
N ASP A 244 -6.05 27.34 -5.21
CA ASP A 244 -6.40 27.80 -6.55
C ASP A 244 -7.75 27.18 -6.98
N PRO A 245 -8.84 27.98 -7.06
CA PRO A 245 -10.15 27.50 -7.44
C PRO A 245 -10.28 27.20 -8.95
N SER A 246 -9.24 27.45 -9.75
CA SER A 246 -9.22 27.19 -11.19
C SER A 246 -8.68 25.81 -11.57
N ILE A 247 -8.04 25.10 -10.63
CA ILE A 247 -7.47 23.76 -10.90
C ILE A 247 -8.57 22.81 -11.35
N GLU A 248 -8.37 22.17 -12.49
CA GLU A 248 -9.30 21.19 -13.04
C GLU A 248 -8.92 19.76 -12.61
N SER A 249 -9.92 19.03 -12.10
CA SER A 249 -9.91 17.58 -11.87
C SER A 249 -10.73 16.86 -12.95
N VAL A 250 -10.73 15.52 -12.96
CA VAL A 250 -11.62 14.72 -13.81
C VAL A 250 -13.11 15.03 -13.59
N SER A 251 -13.48 15.55 -12.40
CA SER A 251 -14.86 15.95 -12.08
C SER A 251 -15.20 17.40 -12.45
N GLY A 252 -14.23 18.15 -12.98
CA GLY A 252 -14.30 19.58 -13.25
C GLY A 252 -13.53 20.41 -12.23
N THR A 253 -13.67 21.73 -12.32
CA THR A 253 -13.16 22.69 -11.34
C THR A 253 -13.98 22.66 -10.04
N PRO A 254 -13.47 23.21 -8.92
CA PRO A 254 -14.25 23.40 -7.71
C PRO A 254 -15.60 24.10 -7.95
N LEU A 255 -15.64 25.14 -8.79
CA LEU A 255 -16.88 25.85 -9.11
C LEU A 255 -17.88 24.94 -9.85
N GLU A 256 -17.41 24.20 -10.87
CA GLU A 256 -18.28 23.26 -11.58
C GLU A 256 -18.83 22.16 -10.66
N ILE A 257 -18.06 21.69 -9.69
CA ILE A 257 -18.53 20.70 -8.70
C ILE A 257 -19.62 21.30 -7.81
N ALA A 258 -19.44 22.54 -7.35
CA ALA A 258 -20.43 23.24 -6.54
C ALA A 258 -21.76 23.42 -7.30
N GLU A 259 -21.71 23.76 -8.59
CA GLU A 259 -22.89 23.99 -9.42
C GLU A 259 -23.58 22.69 -9.88
N LYS A 260 -22.83 21.59 -10.08
CA LYS A 260 -23.39 20.29 -10.49
C LYS A 260 -24.14 19.57 -9.36
N LYS A 261 -23.79 19.83 -8.09
CA LYS A 261 -24.27 19.05 -6.95
C LYS A 261 -25.28 19.84 -6.13
N SER A 262 -26.50 19.34 -6.06
CA SER A 262 -27.53 19.85 -5.15
C SER A 262 -28.26 18.66 -4.51
N PHE A 263 -27.73 18.18 -3.38
CA PHE A 263 -28.57 17.41 -2.47
C PHE A 263 -29.47 18.41 -1.73
N PRO A 264 -30.79 18.19 -1.66
CA PRO A 264 -31.73 19.19 -1.13
C PRO A 264 -31.43 19.68 0.29
N GLU A 265 -30.76 18.87 1.10
CA GLU A 265 -30.42 19.19 2.50
C GLU A 265 -29.20 20.11 2.64
N ASP A 266 -28.33 20.19 1.61
CA ASP A 266 -27.08 20.96 1.62
C ASP A 266 -27.10 22.16 0.65
N GLN A 267 -28.25 22.42 0.01
CA GLN A 267 -28.40 23.39 -1.09
C GLN A 267 -27.89 24.81 -0.70
N GLN A 268 -28.20 25.27 0.51
CA GLN A 268 -27.79 26.59 0.99
C GLN A 268 -26.26 26.74 1.07
N ASN A 269 -25.55 25.68 1.47
CA ASN A 269 -24.09 25.69 1.56
C ASN A 269 -23.46 25.60 0.16
N ALA A 270 -24.06 24.83 -0.75
CA ALA A 270 -23.56 24.73 -2.13
C ALA A 270 -23.61 26.07 -2.87
N ASP A 271 -24.72 26.81 -2.76
CA ASP A 271 -24.86 28.13 -3.38
C ASP A 271 -23.87 29.14 -2.77
N ALA A 272 -23.72 29.14 -1.44
CA ALA A 272 -22.77 30.01 -0.76
C ALA A 272 -21.31 29.70 -1.16
N ILE A 273 -20.97 28.41 -1.32
CA ILE A 273 -19.65 27.97 -1.82
C ILE A 273 -19.44 28.43 -3.26
N ALA A 274 -20.43 28.29 -4.14
CA ALA A 274 -20.33 28.72 -5.53
C ALA A 274 -20.08 30.23 -5.65
N GLU A 275 -20.84 31.05 -4.89
CA GLU A 275 -20.63 32.50 -4.85
C GLU A 275 -19.25 32.87 -4.28
N LEU A 276 -18.80 32.16 -3.24
CA LEU A 276 -17.45 32.35 -2.69
C LEU A 276 -16.37 32.04 -3.75
N LEU A 277 -16.45 30.91 -4.44
CA LEU A 277 -15.51 30.53 -5.49
C LEU A 277 -15.49 31.54 -6.64
N LYS A 278 -16.67 32.03 -7.06
CA LYS A 278 -16.77 33.10 -8.08
C LYS A 278 -16.02 34.34 -7.63
N SER A 279 -16.18 34.79 -6.38
CA SER A 279 -15.47 35.99 -5.90
C SER A 279 -13.95 35.88 -6.06
N TYR A 280 -13.35 34.73 -5.73
CA TYR A 280 -11.92 34.50 -5.88
C TYR A 280 -11.45 34.37 -7.34
N LEU A 281 -12.32 33.88 -8.24
CA LEU A 281 -12.03 33.82 -9.67
C LEU A 281 -12.06 35.21 -10.35
N HIS A 282 -12.90 36.14 -9.87
CA HIS A 282 -12.96 37.50 -10.42
C HIS A 282 -11.83 38.41 -9.93
N GLU A 283 -11.18 38.06 -8.82
CA GLU A 283 -10.04 38.81 -8.25
C GLU A 283 -8.69 38.43 -8.88
N GLN A 284 -8.62 37.33 -9.65
CA GLN A 284 -7.43 36.94 -10.42
C GLN A 284 -7.43 37.70 -11.75
N PRO A 285 -6.51 38.66 -12.00
CA PRO A 285 -6.45 39.35 -13.28
C PRO A 285 -6.10 38.34 -14.39
N GLU A 286 -6.83 38.38 -15.50
CA GLU A 286 -6.50 37.61 -16.71
C GLU A 286 -5.02 37.83 -17.05
N SER A 287 -4.21 36.77 -16.91
CA SER A 287 -2.79 36.75 -17.25
C SER A 287 -2.56 36.54 -18.74
#